data_AF-A0A369XU23-F1
#
_entry.id   AF-A0A369XU23-F1
#
_cell.length_a   1.000
_cell.length_b   1.000
_cell.length_c   1.000
_cell.angle_alpha   90.00
_cell.angle_beta   90.00
_cell.angle_gamma   90.00
#
_symmetry.space_group_name_H-M   'P 1'
#
loop_
_entity.id
_entity.type
_entity.pdbx_description
1 polymer ?
#
loop_
_entity_poly.entity_id
_entity_poly.type
_entity_poly.pdbx_seq_one_letter_code
_entity_poly.pdbx_strand_id
1 'polypeptide(L)'
;MREKLDRRVVAMSEKISELGFDLEEDMKELVEMREDIAELILTTKLKKIEYFVEKEGNGVGFYLGDLQVTFFVEYGEDEEGPYYEATAEILEG
;
A
#
# COMPACT_ATOMS: atom_id res chain seq x y z
N MET A 1 1.60 18.43 8.80
CA MET A 1 0.61 17.35 8.55
C MET A 1 1.17 16.40 7.50
N ARG A 2 1.50 16.91 6.31
CA ARG A 2 2.13 16.17 5.21
C ARG A 2 3.43 15.43 5.59
N GLU A 3 4.36 16.07 6.30
CA GLU A 3 5.62 15.42 6.74
C GLU A 3 5.41 14.25 7.71
N LYS A 4 4.35 14.28 8.53
CA LYS A 4 4.02 13.17 9.44
C LYS A 4 3.40 12.00 8.69
N LEU A 5 2.55 12.30 7.70
CA LEU A 5 1.95 11.31 6.82
C LEU A 5 3.04 10.62 6.00
N ASP A 6 3.92 11.39 5.37
CA ASP A 6 5.04 10.88 4.57
C ASP A 6 5.91 9.90 5.37
N ARG A 7 6.35 10.27 6.58
CA ARG A 7 7.10 9.34 7.46
C ARG A 7 6.34 8.07 7.81
N ARG A 8 5.00 8.12 7.89
CA ARG A 8 4.19 6.92 8.16
C ARG A 8 4.05 6.07 6.93
N VAL A 9 3.83 6.68 5.77
CA VAL A 9 3.80 5.99 4.47
C VAL A 9 5.13 5.27 4.27
N VAL A 10 6.27 5.96 4.40
CA VAL A 10 7.59 5.34 4.30
C VAL A 10 7.73 4.16 5.26
N ALA A 11 7.39 4.32 6.55
CA ALA A 11 7.48 3.23 7.52
C ALA A 11 6.57 2.03 7.19
N MET A 12 5.41 2.28 6.58
CA MET A 12 4.51 1.21 6.10
C MET A 12 5.07 0.54 4.84
N SER A 13 5.63 1.32 3.92
CA SER A 13 6.26 0.83 2.69
C SER A 13 7.51 0.01 2.99
N GLU A 14 8.30 0.38 3.99
CA GLU A 14 9.42 -0.45 4.47
C GLU A 14 8.94 -1.84 4.94
N LYS A 15 7.80 -1.89 5.66
CA LYS A 15 7.19 -3.16 6.09
C LYS A 15 6.72 -4.01 4.91
N ILE A 16 6.19 -3.36 3.87
CA ILE A 16 5.75 -4.01 2.64
C ILE A 16 6.95 -4.49 1.81
N SER A 17 8.05 -3.74 1.80
CA SER A 17 9.33 -4.11 1.16
C SER A 17 9.97 -5.32 1.84
N GLU A 18 9.86 -5.44 3.18
CA GLU A 18 10.23 -6.67 3.91
C GLU A 18 9.43 -7.91 3.47
N LEU A 19 8.23 -7.71 2.89
CA LEU A 19 7.39 -8.78 2.33
C LEU A 19 7.69 -9.07 0.84
N GLY A 20 8.62 -8.32 0.23
CA GLY A 20 9.08 -8.53 -1.14
C GLY A 20 8.44 -7.60 -2.18
N PHE A 21 7.75 -6.54 -1.76
CA PHE A 21 7.04 -5.62 -2.64
C PHE A 21 7.54 -4.19 -2.47
N ASP A 22 7.91 -3.53 -3.56
CA ASP A 22 8.31 -2.13 -3.54
C ASP A 22 7.14 -1.26 -4.01
N LEU A 23 6.45 -0.63 -3.04
CA LEU A 23 5.18 0.08 -3.25
C LEU A 23 5.19 1.47 -2.61
N GLU A 24 6.38 2.07 -2.41
CA GLU A 24 6.45 3.38 -1.76
C GLU A 24 5.78 4.48 -2.59
N GLU A 25 6.02 4.49 -3.89
CA GLU A 25 5.40 5.47 -4.80
C GLU A 25 3.90 5.25 -4.90
N ASP A 26 3.44 4.01 -5.07
CA ASP A 26 2.02 3.66 -5.13
C ASP A 26 1.27 4.02 -3.85
N MET A 27 1.90 3.83 -2.70
CA MET A 27 1.35 4.24 -1.40
C MET A 27 1.25 5.76 -1.27
N LYS A 28 2.22 6.50 -1.80
CA LYS A 28 2.17 7.97 -1.83
C LYS A 28 1.03 8.45 -2.74
N GLU A 29 0.92 7.88 -3.94
CA GLU A 29 -0.17 8.20 -4.86
C GLU A 29 -1.54 7.87 -4.26
N LEU A 30 -1.67 6.72 -3.59
CA LEU A 30 -2.91 6.33 -2.92
C LEU A 30 -3.33 7.38 -1.88
N VAL A 31 -2.45 7.81 -0.99
CA VAL A 31 -2.81 8.79 0.06
C VAL A 31 -3.00 10.21 -0.48
N GLU A 32 -2.45 10.52 -1.65
CA GLU A 32 -2.70 11.80 -2.33
C GLU A 32 -4.06 11.81 -3.04
N MET A 33 -4.49 10.66 -3.58
CA MET A 33 -5.82 10.50 -4.20
C MET A 33 -6.94 10.28 -3.18
N ARG A 34 -6.64 9.62 -2.05
CA ARG A 34 -7.61 9.21 -1.02
C ARG A 34 -7.26 9.84 0.32
N GLU A 35 -7.80 11.03 0.55
CA GLU A 35 -7.62 11.78 1.80
C GLU A 35 -8.15 11.00 3.03
N ASP A 36 -9.21 10.20 2.86
CA ASP A 36 -9.76 9.33 3.92
C ASP A 36 -8.73 8.29 4.41
N ILE A 37 -8.02 7.65 3.48
CA ILE A 37 -6.94 6.70 3.81
C ILE A 37 -5.78 7.43 4.48
N ALA A 38 -5.44 8.61 3.99
CA ALA A 38 -4.40 9.45 4.58
C ALA A 38 -4.70 9.80 6.05
N GLU A 39 -5.95 10.17 6.35
CA GLU A 39 -6.42 10.44 7.71
C GLU A 39 -6.40 9.17 8.59
N LEU A 40 -6.83 8.03 8.05
CA LEU A 40 -6.78 6.74 8.76
C LEU A 40 -5.35 6.32 9.10
N ILE A 41 -4.40 6.50 8.17
CA ILE A 41 -2.98 6.25 8.41
C ILE A 41 -2.44 7.18 9.50
N LEU A 42 -2.87 8.43 9.56
CA LEU A 42 -2.42 9.41 10.57
C LEU A 42 -2.99 9.15 11.97
N THR A 43 -4.19 8.60 12.05
CA THR A 43 -4.93 8.37 13.31
C THR A 43 -4.69 6.96 13.88
N THR A 44 -4.52 5.96 13.02
CA THR A 44 -4.21 4.58 13.40
C THR A 44 -2.81 4.48 14.00
N LYS A 45 -2.62 3.67 15.04
CA LYS A 45 -1.27 3.43 15.58
C LYS A 45 -0.57 2.44 14.66
N LEU A 46 0.65 2.72 14.19
CA LEU A 46 1.40 1.82 13.28
C LEU A 46 1.43 0.36 13.77
N LYS A 47 1.60 0.14 15.08
CA LYS A 47 1.57 -1.21 15.69
C LYS A 47 0.23 -1.96 15.62
N LYS A 48 -0.85 -1.29 15.24
CA LYS A 48 -2.19 -1.86 15.02
C LYS A 48 -2.47 -2.13 13.54
N ILE A 49 -1.58 -1.70 12.65
CA ILE A 49 -1.69 -2.00 11.23
C ILE A 49 -1.23 -3.44 11.06
N GLU A 50 -2.12 -4.26 10.52
CA GLU A 50 -1.85 -5.67 10.24
C GLU A 50 -1.57 -5.80 8.75
N TYR A 51 -0.41 -6.34 8.40
CA TYR A 51 0.02 -6.56 7.02
C TYR A 51 -0.21 -8.01 6.63
N PHE A 52 -0.55 -8.25 5.38
CA PHE A 52 -0.76 -9.58 4.84
C PHE A 52 -0.27 -9.68 3.40
N VAL A 53 0.02 -10.90 2.97
CA VAL A 53 0.35 -11.23 1.58
C VAL A 53 -0.78 -12.08 1.02
N GLU A 54 -1.30 -11.66 -0.12
CA GLU A 54 -2.30 -12.36 -0.92
C GLU A 54 -1.56 -13.40 -1.76
N LYS A 55 -1.81 -14.68 -1.46
CA LYS A 55 -1.01 -15.81 -1.98
C LYS A 55 -1.38 -16.25 -3.39
N GLU A 56 -2.54 -15.84 -3.89
CA GLU A 56 -3.09 -16.26 -5.18
C GLU A 56 -2.83 -15.21 -6.29
N GLY A 57 -2.75 -13.93 -5.94
CA GLY A 57 -2.72 -12.81 -6.88
C GLY A 57 -1.46 -11.92 -6.87
N ASN A 58 -0.32 -12.36 -6.31
CA ASN A 58 0.86 -11.51 -6.09
C ASN A 58 0.48 -10.18 -5.42
N GLY A 59 -0.34 -10.27 -4.38
CA GLY A 59 -0.86 -9.11 -3.68
C GLY A 59 -0.21 -8.92 -2.32
N VAL A 60 -0.15 -7.67 -1.86
CA VAL A 60 0.22 -7.32 -0.49
C VAL A 60 -0.71 -6.23 0.00
N GLY A 61 -1.15 -6.35 1.24
CA GLY A 61 -2.11 -5.42 1.79
C GLY A 61 -1.93 -5.18 3.26
N PHE A 62 -2.75 -4.27 3.76
CA PHE A 62 -2.83 -3.97 5.18
C PHE A 62 -4.24 -3.57 5.60
N TYR A 63 -4.50 -3.76 6.89
CA TYR A 63 -5.74 -3.34 7.55
C TYR A 63 -5.53 -2.03 8.32
N LEU A 64 -6.41 -1.06 8.09
CA LEU A 64 -6.56 0.18 8.85
C LEU A 64 -7.88 0.15 9.62
N GLY A 65 -7.94 -0.65 10.68
CA GLY A 65 -9.20 -0.93 11.37
C GLY A 65 -10.07 -1.83 10.50
N ASP A 66 -11.26 -1.36 10.13
CA ASP A 66 -12.21 -2.09 9.28
C ASP A 66 -11.98 -1.86 7.76
N LEU A 67 -11.01 -1.01 7.39
CA LEU A 67 -10.62 -0.79 6.01
C LEU A 67 -9.48 -1.75 5.61
N GLN A 68 -9.67 -2.50 4.53
CA GLN A 68 -8.61 -3.28 3.89
C GLN A 68 -8.12 -2.57 2.64
N VAL A 69 -6.80 -2.40 2.52
CA VAL A 69 -6.14 -1.92 1.31
C VAL A 69 -5.23 -3.03 0.80
N THR A 70 -5.39 -3.43 -0.46
CA THR A 70 -4.60 -4.49 -1.10
C THR A 70 -4.01 -3.95 -2.39
N PHE A 71 -2.71 -4.08 -2.57
CA PHE A 71 -2.01 -3.80 -3.81
C PHE A 71 -1.78 -5.11 -4.54
N PHE A 72 -2.24 -5.20 -5.77
CA PHE A 72 -1.97 -6.31 -6.69
C PHE A 72 -0.87 -5.90 -7.63
N VAL A 73 0.18 -6.70 -7.68
CA VAL A 73 1.38 -6.38 -8.45
C VAL A 73 1.50 -7.32 -9.63
N GLU A 74 1.52 -6.73 -10.83
CA GLU A 74 1.65 -7.42 -12.09
C GLU A 74 2.98 -7.06 -12.76
N TYR A 75 3.68 -8.12 -13.19
CA TYR A 75 4.91 -8.01 -13.97
C TYR A 75 4.65 -8.53 -15.37
N GLY A 76 5.02 -7.76 -16.38
CA GLY A 76 4.96 -8.18 -17.76
C GLY A 76 6.15 -7.67 -18.56
N GLU A 77 6.20 -8.06 -19.83
CA GLU A 77 7.17 -7.58 -20.80
C GLU A 77 6.43 -7.33 -22.10
N ASP A 78 6.55 -6.12 -22.62
CA ASP A 78 5.93 -5.72 -23.88
C ASP A 78 6.99 -5.18 -24.86
N GLU A 79 6.58 -4.62 -26.00
CA GLU A 79 7.52 -4.15 -27.03
C GLU A 79 8.48 -3.04 -26.55
N GLU A 80 8.15 -2.35 -25.45
CA GLU A 80 8.98 -1.33 -24.79
C GLU A 80 9.90 -1.87 -23.67
N GLY A 81 9.77 -3.16 -23.32
CA GLY A 81 10.54 -3.81 -22.25
C GLY A 81 9.68 -4.25 -21.06
N PRO A 82 10.32 -4.64 -19.93
CA PRO A 82 9.60 -5.07 -18.74
C PRO A 82 8.83 -3.90 -18.13
N TYR A 83 7.57 -4.16 -17.77
CA TYR A 83 6.74 -3.21 -17.03
C TYR A 83 6.34 -3.78 -15.67
N TYR A 84 6.05 -2.85 -14.76
CA TYR A 84 5.54 -3.10 -13.43
C TYR A 84 4.28 -2.27 -13.26
N GLU A 85 3.17 -2.91 -12.90
CA GLU A 85 1.93 -2.22 -12.60
C GLU A 85 1.41 -2.69 -11.24
N ALA A 86 1.09 -1.73 -10.37
CA ALA A 86 0.47 -2.01 -9.09
C ALA A 86 -0.92 -1.38 -9.05
N THR A 87 -1.93 -2.21 -8.78
CA THR A 87 -3.33 -1.78 -8.66
C THR A 87 -3.77 -1.87 -7.21
N ALA A 88 -4.26 -0.75 -6.66
CA ALA A 88 -4.80 -0.70 -5.30
C ALA A 88 -6.30 -1.02 -5.29
N GLU A 89 -6.70 -2.05 -4.56
CA GLU A 89 -8.08 -2.39 -4.23
C GLU A 89 -8.37 -2.03 -2.76
N ILE A 90 -9.54 -1.42 -2.53
CA ILE A 90 -9.97 -0.94 -1.22
C ILE A 90 -11.31 -1.61 -0.89
N LEU A 91 -11.36 -2.32 0.24
CA LEU A 91 -12.56 -2.98 0.74
C LEU A 91 -12.93 -2.37 2.10
N GLU A 92 -14.17 -1.89 2.20
CA GLU A 92 -14.77 -1.40 3.43
C GLU A 92 -15.61 -2.51 4.06
N GLY A 93 -15.33 -2.83 5.34
CA GLY A 93 -16.07 -3.82 6.14
C GLY A 93 -17.41 -3.34 6.69
#